data_AF-A0A0W1RS04-F1
#
_entry.id   AF-A0A0W1RS04-F1
#
_cell.length_a   1.000
_cell.length_b   1.000
_cell.length_c   1.000
_cell.angle_alpha   90.00
_cell.angle_beta   90.00
_cell.angle_gamma   90.00
#
_symmetry.space_group_name_H-M   'P 1'
#
loop_
_entity.id
_entity.type
_entity.pdbx_description
1 polymer ?
#
loop_
_entity_poly.entity_id
_entity_poly.type
_entity_poly.pdbx_seq_one_letter_code
_entity_poly.pdbx_strand_id
1 'polypeptide(L)'
;MSFSPIDEILDDLRAGRMVIIVDDEDRENEGDLVMLAEQARAEDINFMARYGRGLICLTLSQQRCEQLELPLMVSRTREAFQTAFTVSIEAARGVTTGISAADRATTIRTAVAPEAKPTDLVQPGHVFPLMARPGGVLARAGHTEAGVDLARLAEAREPAAVIVEILNEDGSMARRPDLERFAAEHDIKIGSIEDLIRYRMRHERSVEHQFATDIDTRHGRFTLHAYKDFTSGQLQFAAVRGTPDAETPTPVRVHVHHAVCDLFEPQGRDCGWPFSDVLSRLADMETGVAVVLRSTPNEDELLRQLQGWEKPSAETAGGEVEELRNYGVGAQILKDLGVRQMRVMSAPKRFHALAGFGLEVVDYIHDEAD
;
A
#
# COMPACT_ATOMS: atom_id res chain seq x y z
N MET A 1 9.17 -20.54 -6.75
CA MET A 1 10.24 -20.21 -5.77
C MET A 1 9.58 -19.41 -4.64
N SER A 2 10.10 -19.40 -3.40
CA SER A 2 9.59 -18.45 -2.38
C SER A 2 10.08 -17.06 -2.73
N PHE A 3 9.27 -16.01 -2.48
CA PHE A 3 9.77 -14.64 -2.52
C PHE A 3 10.88 -14.45 -1.48
N SER A 4 11.83 -13.58 -1.82
CA SER A 4 12.92 -13.19 -0.93
C SER A 4 12.38 -12.27 0.17
N PRO A 5 12.87 -12.37 1.42
CA PRO A 5 12.53 -11.43 2.47
C PRO A 5 12.82 -9.99 2.06
N ILE A 6 11.98 -9.04 2.46
CA ILE A 6 12.17 -7.62 2.13
C ILE A 6 13.51 -7.10 2.64
N ASP A 7 14.01 -7.56 3.78
CA ASP A 7 15.36 -7.19 4.26
C ASP A 7 16.46 -7.50 3.23
N GLU A 8 16.40 -8.68 2.59
CA GLU A 8 17.38 -9.07 1.56
C GLU A 8 17.22 -8.29 0.25
N ILE A 9 15.99 -7.88 -0.07
CA ILE A 9 15.70 -6.98 -1.20
C ILE A 9 16.33 -5.60 -0.93
N LEU A 10 16.18 -5.08 0.29
CA LEU A 10 16.76 -3.79 0.68
C LEU A 10 18.29 -3.84 0.68
N ASP A 11 18.90 -4.95 1.08
CA ASP A 11 20.36 -5.13 1.03
C ASP A 11 20.90 -5.10 -0.41
N ASP A 12 20.19 -5.71 -1.37
CA ASP A 12 20.57 -5.68 -2.78
C ASP A 12 20.46 -4.28 -3.36
N LEU A 13 19.36 -3.58 -3.05
CA LEU A 13 19.17 -2.19 -3.45
C LEU A 13 20.28 -1.29 -2.89
N ARG A 14 20.61 -1.39 -1.60
CA ARG A 14 21.72 -0.62 -0.99
C ARG A 14 23.06 -0.88 -1.69
N ALA A 15 23.27 -2.12 -2.14
CA ALA A 15 24.48 -2.52 -2.86
C ALA A 15 24.51 -2.08 -4.34
N GLY A 16 23.50 -1.36 -4.85
CA GLY A 16 23.43 -0.95 -6.25
C GLY A 16 23.01 -2.06 -7.21
N ARG A 17 22.39 -3.12 -6.69
CA ARG A 17 21.83 -4.20 -7.50
C ARG A 17 20.36 -3.93 -7.81
N MET A 18 19.90 -4.52 -8.93
CA MET A 18 18.48 -4.58 -9.25
C MET A 18 17.80 -5.67 -8.44
N VAL A 19 16.49 -5.51 -8.24
CA VAL A 19 15.58 -6.51 -7.69
C VAL A 19 14.35 -6.60 -8.59
N ILE A 20 13.60 -7.69 -8.52
CA ILE A 20 12.28 -7.80 -9.15
C ILE A 20 11.21 -7.60 -8.09
N ILE A 21 10.26 -6.72 -8.36
CA ILE A 21 9.05 -6.56 -7.56
C ILE A 21 7.86 -6.93 -8.41
N VAL A 22 7.03 -7.83 -7.90
CA VAL A 22 5.77 -8.23 -8.54
C VAL A 22 4.59 -7.63 -7.81
N ASP A 23 3.56 -7.27 -8.56
CA ASP A 23 2.26 -6.93 -8.00
C ASP A 23 1.36 -8.16 -7.84
N ASP A 24 0.11 -7.92 -7.46
CA ASP A 24 -0.90 -8.94 -7.24
C ASP A 24 -1.26 -9.67 -8.55
N GLU A 25 -1.53 -10.98 -8.47
CA GLU A 25 -1.96 -11.78 -9.63
C GLU A 25 -3.31 -11.28 -10.20
N ASP A 26 -4.14 -10.62 -9.40
CA ASP A 26 -5.42 -10.03 -9.79
C ASP A 26 -5.32 -8.55 -10.23
N ARG A 27 -4.12 -7.94 -10.22
CA ARG A 27 -3.88 -6.55 -10.66
C ARG A 27 -3.28 -6.50 -12.07
N GLU A 28 -1.98 -6.26 -12.22
CA GLU A 28 -1.29 -6.29 -13.53
C GLU A 28 -0.69 -7.69 -13.77
N ASN A 29 -0.40 -8.43 -12.70
CA ASN A 29 0.30 -9.72 -12.72
C ASN A 29 1.65 -9.60 -13.45
N GLU A 30 2.36 -8.50 -13.17
CA GLU A 30 3.59 -8.08 -13.84
C GLU A 30 4.74 -7.99 -12.83
N GLY A 31 5.95 -7.99 -13.36
CA GLY A 31 7.16 -7.84 -12.58
C GLY A 31 8.04 -6.75 -13.16
N ASP A 32 8.47 -5.84 -12.30
CA ASP A 32 9.35 -4.75 -12.66
C ASP A 32 10.75 -5.00 -12.11
N LEU A 33 11.76 -4.75 -12.94
CA LEU A 33 13.12 -4.51 -12.44
C LEU A 33 13.11 -3.17 -11.70
N VAL A 34 13.59 -3.16 -10.46
CA VAL A 34 13.68 -1.96 -9.61
C VAL A 34 15.13 -1.74 -9.18
N MET A 35 15.60 -0.49 -9.25
CA MET A 35 16.89 -0.09 -8.67
C MET A 35 16.84 1.33 -8.11
N LEU A 36 17.72 1.65 -7.16
CA LEU A 36 17.84 3.01 -6.63
C LEU A 36 18.28 3.99 -7.73
N ALA A 37 17.54 5.07 -7.91
CA ALA A 37 17.75 5.98 -9.03
C ALA A 37 19.11 6.69 -8.99
N GLU A 38 19.59 7.02 -7.80
CA GLU A 38 20.90 7.66 -7.63
C GLU A 38 22.08 6.74 -7.99
N GLN A 39 21.85 5.43 -8.04
CA GLN A 39 22.85 4.41 -8.37
C GLN A 39 22.76 3.94 -9.84
N ALA A 40 21.82 4.48 -10.63
CA ALA A 40 21.64 4.09 -12.03
C ALA A 40 22.89 4.37 -12.87
N ARG A 41 23.50 3.33 -13.44
CA ARG A 41 24.64 3.43 -14.39
C ARG A 41 24.16 3.16 -15.82
N ALA A 42 25.01 3.49 -16.79
CA ALA A 42 24.71 3.22 -18.21
C ALA A 42 24.53 1.72 -18.49
N GLU A 43 25.31 0.85 -17.83
CA GLU A 43 25.19 -0.60 -17.95
C GLU A 43 23.85 -1.13 -17.41
N ASP A 44 23.34 -0.53 -16.33
CA ASP A 44 22.04 -0.88 -15.74
C ASP A 44 20.89 -0.49 -16.68
N ILE A 45 20.90 0.73 -17.21
CA ILE A 45 19.89 1.18 -18.17
C ILE A 45 19.94 0.36 -19.47
N ASN A 46 21.14 -0.06 -19.89
CA ASN A 46 21.29 -0.96 -21.03
C ASN A 46 20.75 -2.37 -20.72
N PHE A 47 20.97 -2.88 -19.51
CA PHE A 47 20.39 -4.14 -19.06
C PHE A 47 18.85 -4.06 -19.05
N MET A 48 18.29 -3.03 -18.43
CA MET A 48 16.85 -2.74 -18.43
C MET A 48 16.26 -2.67 -19.85
N ALA A 49 16.93 -1.97 -20.77
CA ALA A 49 16.46 -1.86 -22.16
C ALA A 49 16.53 -3.20 -22.93
N ARG A 50 17.51 -4.05 -22.62
CA ARG A 50 17.72 -5.34 -23.31
C ARG A 50 16.84 -6.45 -22.75
N TYR A 51 16.71 -6.52 -21.43
CA TYR A 51 16.13 -7.65 -20.71
C TYR A 51 14.78 -7.31 -20.06
N GLY A 52 14.57 -6.07 -19.61
CA GLY A 52 13.23 -5.58 -19.26
C GLY A 52 12.40 -5.37 -20.52
N ARG A 53 12.92 -4.57 -21.47
CA ARG A 53 12.28 -4.21 -22.75
C ARG A 53 10.97 -3.40 -22.64
N GLY A 54 10.47 -3.20 -21.43
CA GLY A 54 9.38 -2.28 -21.12
C GLY A 54 9.79 -0.82 -21.16
N LEU A 55 8.98 0.04 -20.55
CA LEU A 55 9.23 1.47 -20.51
C LEU A 55 10.07 1.83 -19.27
N ILE A 56 11.31 2.26 -19.49
CA ILE A 56 12.16 2.70 -18.38
C ILE A 56 11.60 3.99 -17.78
N CYS A 57 11.11 3.88 -16.56
CA CYS A 57 10.45 4.95 -15.83
C CYS A 57 11.26 5.36 -14.59
N LEU A 58 11.06 6.60 -14.13
CA LEU A 58 11.65 7.13 -12.91
C LEU A 58 10.57 7.42 -11.87
N THR A 59 10.52 6.65 -10.80
CA THR A 59 9.56 6.85 -9.72
C THR A 59 10.03 8.00 -8.82
N LEU A 60 9.16 8.98 -8.60
CA LEU A 60 9.43 10.18 -7.81
C LEU A 60 8.31 10.41 -6.78
N SER A 61 8.68 10.98 -5.64
CA SER A 61 7.68 11.49 -4.70
C SER A 61 6.96 12.71 -5.28
N GLN A 62 5.73 12.97 -4.83
CA GLN A 62 5.00 14.19 -5.17
C GLN A 62 5.82 15.46 -4.87
N GLN A 63 6.50 15.51 -3.71
CA GLN A 63 7.35 16.63 -3.33
C GLN A 63 8.49 16.87 -4.34
N ARG A 64 9.11 15.79 -4.84
CA ARG A 64 10.18 15.89 -5.84
C ARG A 64 9.64 16.37 -7.18
N CYS A 65 8.46 15.90 -7.59
CA CYS A 65 7.77 16.41 -8.78
C CYS A 65 7.44 17.90 -8.66
N GLU A 66 6.97 18.35 -7.49
CA GLU A 66 6.70 19.78 -7.20
C GLU A 66 7.97 20.62 -7.25
N GLN A 67 9.07 20.16 -6.64
CA GLN A 67 10.37 20.84 -6.67
C GLN A 67 10.90 21.04 -8.10
N LEU A 68 10.69 20.05 -8.97
CA LEU A 68 11.19 20.04 -10.34
C LEU A 68 10.20 20.60 -11.36
N GLU A 69 9.05 21.12 -10.92
CA GLU A 69 7.96 21.61 -11.77
C GLU A 69 7.54 20.58 -12.84
N LEU A 70 7.32 19.33 -12.40
CA LEU A 70 6.91 18.21 -13.26
C LEU A 70 5.41 17.93 -13.10
N PRO A 71 4.52 18.60 -13.87
CA PRO A 71 3.10 18.31 -13.85
C PRO A 71 2.80 16.96 -14.49
N LEU A 72 1.63 16.39 -14.14
CA LEU A 72 1.08 15.24 -14.84
C LEU A 72 0.89 15.54 -16.34
N MET A 73 1.26 14.59 -17.18
CA MET A 73 1.14 14.73 -18.64
C MET A 73 -0.35 14.84 -19.07
N VAL A 74 -1.24 14.19 -18.33
CA VAL A 74 -2.70 14.23 -18.55
C VAL A 74 -3.39 14.64 -17.26
N SER A 75 -4.14 15.74 -17.30
CA SER A 75 -4.76 16.39 -16.12
C SER A 75 -6.15 15.85 -15.75
N ARG A 76 -6.78 15.04 -16.62
CA ARG A 76 -8.10 14.46 -16.40
C ARG A 76 -8.11 13.01 -16.81
N THR A 77 -8.18 12.14 -15.83
CA THR A 77 -8.24 10.70 -16.05
C THR A 77 -9.37 10.09 -15.21
N ARG A 78 -10.09 9.13 -15.80
CA ARG A 78 -11.31 8.53 -15.23
C ARG A 78 -11.04 7.22 -14.50
N GLU A 79 -9.79 6.83 -14.31
CA GLU A 79 -9.41 5.50 -13.81
C GLU A 79 -8.73 5.57 -12.44
N ALA A 80 -9.25 4.80 -11.48
CA ALA A 80 -8.77 4.77 -10.10
C ALA A 80 -7.33 4.21 -9.94
N PHE A 81 -6.90 3.37 -10.89
CA PHE A 81 -5.63 2.61 -10.84
C PHE A 81 -4.50 3.19 -11.67
N GLN A 82 -4.73 4.29 -12.41
CA GLN A 82 -3.80 4.70 -13.45
C GLN A 82 -2.44 5.16 -12.91
N THR A 83 -1.41 4.79 -13.66
CA THR A 83 -0.02 5.21 -13.45
C THR A 83 0.15 6.69 -13.76
N ALA A 84 0.62 7.46 -12.77
CA ALA A 84 0.65 8.92 -12.80
C ALA A 84 1.89 9.47 -13.53
N PHE A 85 1.91 9.34 -14.86
CA PHE A 85 2.97 9.90 -15.69
C PHE A 85 3.04 11.43 -15.60
N THR A 86 4.22 11.95 -15.33
CA THR A 86 4.53 13.36 -15.58
C THR A 86 4.93 13.56 -17.05
N VAL A 87 5.08 14.81 -17.45
CA VAL A 87 5.82 15.16 -18.67
C VAL A 87 7.20 14.47 -18.69
N SER A 88 7.63 13.96 -19.85
CA SER A 88 8.94 13.30 -19.98
C SER A 88 10.07 14.31 -19.90
N ILE A 89 11.24 13.87 -19.42
CA ILE A 89 12.37 14.74 -19.09
C ILE A 89 13.66 14.29 -19.77
N GLU A 90 14.56 15.25 -19.98
CA GLU A 90 15.95 15.05 -20.38
C GLU A 90 16.86 15.96 -19.54
N ALA A 91 18.09 15.55 -19.23
CA ALA A 91 19.06 16.46 -18.62
C ALA A 91 19.39 17.62 -19.58
N ALA A 92 19.47 18.84 -19.06
CA ALA A 92 19.82 20.01 -19.84
C ALA A 92 21.28 20.02 -20.34
N ARG A 93 22.15 19.21 -19.71
CA ARG A 93 23.60 19.15 -19.98
C ARG A 93 24.11 17.72 -19.82
N GLY A 94 25.24 17.41 -20.45
CA GLY A 94 25.91 16.11 -20.30
C GLY A 94 25.26 14.98 -21.09
N VAL A 95 24.36 15.31 -22.02
CA VAL A 95 23.66 14.38 -22.91
C VAL A 95 23.73 14.87 -24.35
N THR A 96 23.37 14.01 -25.29
CA THR A 96 23.33 14.31 -26.73
C THR A 96 21.90 14.29 -27.24
N THR A 97 21.43 13.14 -27.71
CA THR A 97 20.05 12.93 -28.14
C THR A 97 19.14 12.52 -27.00
N GLY A 98 19.70 12.04 -25.87
CA GLY A 98 18.94 11.66 -24.70
C GLY A 98 18.61 10.16 -24.60
N ILE A 99 18.47 9.47 -25.74
CA ILE A 99 17.96 8.09 -25.76
C ILE A 99 19.00 7.02 -25.36
N SER A 100 20.30 7.35 -25.44
CA SER A 100 21.37 6.40 -25.12
C SER A 100 21.26 5.94 -23.67
N ALA A 101 21.77 4.74 -23.35
CA ALA A 101 21.77 4.27 -21.96
C ALA A 101 22.55 5.20 -21.02
N ALA A 102 23.64 5.79 -21.51
CA ALA A 102 24.44 6.77 -20.77
C ALA A 102 23.70 8.11 -20.58
N ASP A 103 22.98 8.56 -21.61
CA ASP A 103 22.21 9.81 -21.57
C ASP A 103 21.03 9.67 -20.58
N ARG A 104 20.24 8.60 -20.69
CA ARG A 104 19.14 8.31 -19.75
C ARG A 104 19.62 8.16 -18.31
N ALA A 105 20.73 7.47 -18.08
CA ALA A 105 21.33 7.37 -16.74
C ALA A 105 21.76 8.75 -16.20
N THR A 106 22.29 9.63 -17.06
CA THR A 106 22.63 11.01 -16.70
C THR A 106 21.39 11.84 -16.38
N THR A 107 20.31 11.68 -17.14
CA THR A 107 19.02 12.33 -16.89
C THR A 107 18.41 11.89 -15.55
N ILE A 108 18.39 10.59 -15.28
CA ILE A 108 17.91 10.04 -14.01
C ILE A 108 18.69 10.61 -12.82
N ARG A 109 20.02 10.55 -12.86
CA ARG A 109 20.87 11.07 -11.78
C ARG A 109 20.75 12.59 -11.61
N THR A 110 20.52 13.32 -12.71
CA THR A 110 20.26 14.78 -12.66
C THR A 110 18.94 15.07 -11.93
N ALA A 111 17.88 14.33 -12.23
CA ALA A 111 16.56 14.53 -11.61
C ALA A 111 16.56 14.23 -10.10
N VAL A 112 17.35 13.25 -9.66
CA VAL A 112 17.41 12.82 -8.24
C VAL A 112 18.59 13.42 -7.47
N ALA A 113 19.31 14.38 -8.06
CA ALA A 113 20.37 15.09 -7.33
C ALA A 113 19.75 15.90 -6.16
N PRO A 114 20.42 15.98 -4.99
CA PRO A 114 19.86 16.67 -3.82
C PRO A 114 19.41 18.11 -4.12
N GLU A 115 20.23 18.85 -4.87
CA GLU A 115 20.03 20.26 -5.23
C GLU A 115 19.42 20.44 -6.63
N ALA A 116 18.79 19.40 -7.19
CA ALA A 116 18.21 19.46 -8.54
C ALA A 116 17.16 20.58 -8.65
N LYS A 117 17.25 21.36 -9.72
CA LYS A 117 16.34 22.47 -10.03
C LYS A 117 15.58 22.18 -11.33
N PRO A 118 14.41 22.82 -11.54
CA PRO A 118 13.67 22.69 -12.79
C PRO A 118 14.53 22.94 -14.04
N THR A 119 15.45 23.91 -13.98
CA THR A 119 16.36 24.28 -15.09
C THR A 119 17.44 23.25 -15.42
N ASP A 120 17.66 22.26 -14.55
CA ASP A 120 18.62 21.18 -14.81
C ASP A 120 18.00 20.12 -15.75
N LEU A 121 16.69 20.19 -15.96
CA LEU A 121 15.92 19.32 -16.83
C LEU A 121 15.26 20.13 -17.96
N VAL A 122 15.07 19.48 -19.10
CA VAL A 122 14.26 20.00 -20.21
C VAL A 122 13.13 19.02 -20.51
N GLN A 123 12.05 19.54 -21.08
CA GLN A 123 10.84 18.81 -21.42
C GLN A 123 10.46 19.11 -22.88
N PRO A 124 10.08 18.11 -23.71
CA PRO A 124 10.04 16.68 -23.41
C PRO A 124 11.45 16.04 -23.42
N GLY A 125 11.52 14.76 -23.06
CA GLY A 125 12.73 13.93 -23.16
C GLY A 125 12.46 12.42 -23.18
N HIS A 126 13.48 11.61 -22.89
CA HIS A 126 13.44 10.14 -23.01
C HIS A 126 13.43 9.37 -21.68
N VAL A 127 13.35 10.07 -20.55
CA VAL A 127 13.05 9.48 -19.24
C VAL A 127 11.63 9.86 -18.85
N PHE A 128 10.85 8.91 -18.35
CA PHE A 128 9.43 9.08 -18.04
C PHE A 128 9.21 9.04 -16.53
N PRO A 129 9.08 10.19 -15.85
CA PRO A 129 8.85 10.19 -14.43
C PRO A 129 7.40 9.79 -14.08
N LEU A 130 7.27 9.08 -12.97
CA LEU A 130 6.03 8.60 -12.40
C LEU A 130 5.88 9.19 -10.99
N MET A 131 4.77 9.87 -10.74
CA MET A 131 4.51 10.51 -9.47
C MET A 131 3.83 9.52 -8.51
N ALA A 132 4.52 9.10 -7.47
CA ALA A 132 3.96 8.25 -6.42
C ALA A 132 2.96 9.02 -5.56
N ARG A 133 1.87 8.35 -5.16
CA ARG A 133 0.91 8.91 -4.20
C ARG A 133 1.56 9.09 -2.82
N PRO A 134 1.20 10.15 -2.07
CA PRO A 134 1.49 10.23 -0.64
C PRO A 134 1.01 8.96 0.07
N GLY A 135 1.81 8.45 1.00
CA GLY A 135 1.54 7.18 1.70
C GLY A 135 2.14 5.93 1.04
N GLY A 136 2.59 6.01 -0.22
CA GLY A 136 3.28 4.92 -0.91
C GLY A 136 2.37 3.70 -1.11
N VAL A 137 2.92 2.49 -0.95
CA VAL A 137 2.18 1.23 -1.21
C VAL A 137 0.98 1.03 -0.29
N LEU A 138 0.95 1.73 0.85
CA LEU A 138 -0.19 1.76 1.77
C LEU A 138 -1.35 2.62 1.24
N ALA A 139 -1.10 3.52 0.29
CA ALA A 139 -2.12 4.33 -0.37
C ALA A 139 -2.50 3.79 -1.75
N ARG A 140 -1.53 3.23 -2.50
CA ARG A 140 -1.74 2.56 -3.79
C ARG A 140 -0.68 1.46 -3.96
N ALA A 141 -1.10 0.21 -4.08
CA ALA A 141 -0.21 -0.91 -4.39
C ALA A 141 0.15 -0.95 -5.88
N GLY A 142 1.08 -0.09 -6.31
CA GLY A 142 1.64 -0.12 -7.66
C GLY A 142 3.16 -0.05 -7.64
N HIS A 143 3.80 -0.44 -8.75
CA HIS A 143 5.25 -0.42 -8.91
C HIS A 143 5.86 0.98 -8.70
N THR A 144 5.11 2.04 -9.05
CA THR A 144 5.50 3.42 -8.79
C THR A 144 5.71 3.70 -7.30
N GLU A 145 4.72 3.37 -6.47
CA GLU A 145 4.81 3.54 -5.02
C GLU A 145 5.85 2.60 -4.40
N ALA A 146 5.93 1.35 -4.89
CA ALA A 146 6.91 0.38 -4.42
C ALA A 146 8.35 0.87 -4.63
N GLY A 147 8.66 1.45 -5.80
CA GLY A 147 9.98 2.03 -6.08
C GLY A 147 10.39 3.13 -5.10
N VAL A 148 9.49 4.09 -4.84
CA VAL A 148 9.75 5.18 -3.88
C VAL A 148 9.89 4.65 -2.45
N ASP A 149 9.05 3.70 -2.05
CA ASP A 149 9.07 3.14 -0.70
C ASP A 149 10.31 2.28 -0.44
N LEU A 150 10.69 1.43 -1.40
CA LEU A 150 11.92 0.65 -1.33
C LEU A 150 13.14 1.56 -1.28
N ALA A 151 13.18 2.63 -2.08
CA ALA A 151 14.25 3.61 -2.01
C ALA A 151 14.33 4.30 -0.64
N ARG A 152 13.19 4.63 -0.03
CA ARG A 152 13.15 5.19 1.32
C ARG A 152 13.66 4.20 2.37
N LEU A 153 13.18 2.95 2.34
CA LEU A 153 13.57 1.89 3.28
C LEU A 153 15.03 1.46 3.11
N ALA A 154 15.57 1.58 1.89
CA ALA A 154 16.97 1.38 1.59
C ALA A 154 17.86 2.58 1.99
N GLU A 155 17.27 3.65 2.55
CA GLU A 155 17.96 4.86 3.00
C GLU A 155 18.68 5.61 1.85
N ALA A 156 18.10 5.56 0.64
CA ALA A 156 18.59 6.35 -0.49
C ALA A 156 18.54 7.85 -0.16
N ARG A 157 19.51 8.62 -0.68
CA ARG A 157 19.57 10.08 -0.42
C ARG A 157 18.35 10.80 -0.97
N GLU A 158 17.84 10.32 -2.10
CA GLU A 158 16.54 10.70 -2.63
C GLU A 158 15.64 9.46 -2.74
N PRO A 159 14.42 9.46 -2.17
CA PRO A 159 13.45 8.38 -2.30
C PRO A 159 12.91 8.23 -3.73
N ALA A 160 13.75 7.72 -4.63
CA ALA A 160 13.45 7.52 -6.04
C ALA A 160 14.10 6.24 -6.57
N ALA A 161 13.39 5.56 -7.47
CA ALA A 161 13.86 4.34 -8.11
C ALA A 161 13.61 4.38 -9.62
N VAL A 162 14.45 3.68 -10.38
CA VAL A 162 14.22 3.39 -11.80
C VAL A 162 13.52 2.05 -11.88
N ILE A 163 12.44 2.00 -12.66
CA ILE A 163 11.68 0.77 -12.90
C ILE A 163 11.53 0.49 -14.40
N VAL A 164 11.39 -0.79 -14.75
CA VAL A 164 11.00 -1.22 -16.08
C VAL A 164 10.28 -2.56 -16.01
N GLU A 165 9.17 -2.69 -16.71
CA GLU A 165 8.44 -3.94 -16.81
C GLU A 165 9.26 -4.99 -17.58
N ILE A 166 9.16 -6.26 -17.20
CA ILE A 166 9.86 -7.36 -17.87
C ILE A 166 8.95 -8.02 -18.91
N LEU A 167 9.39 -8.01 -20.16
CA LEU A 167 8.74 -8.69 -21.27
C LEU A 167 9.50 -9.99 -21.64
N ASN A 168 8.73 -11.02 -22.01
CA ASN A 168 9.23 -12.21 -22.65
C ASN A 168 9.86 -11.89 -24.02
N GLU A 169 10.60 -12.85 -24.58
CA GLU A 169 11.30 -12.64 -25.86
C GLU A 169 10.36 -12.36 -27.04
N ASP A 170 9.14 -12.90 -26.98
CA ASP A 170 8.08 -12.71 -27.97
C ASP A 170 7.32 -11.39 -27.82
N GLY A 171 7.66 -10.59 -26.81
CA GLY A 171 7.03 -9.30 -26.50
C GLY A 171 5.79 -9.40 -25.61
N SER A 172 5.40 -10.58 -25.16
CA SER A 172 4.37 -10.73 -24.12
C SER A 172 4.91 -10.32 -22.75
N MET A 173 4.03 -9.97 -21.80
CA MET A 173 4.45 -9.66 -20.43
C MET A 173 4.92 -10.92 -19.71
N ALA A 174 6.08 -10.84 -19.04
CA ALA A 174 6.59 -11.95 -18.24
C ALA A 174 5.70 -12.14 -17.01
N ARG A 175 5.14 -13.35 -16.84
CA ARG A 175 4.33 -13.70 -15.67
C ARG A 175 5.20 -14.39 -14.63
N ARG A 176 4.65 -14.64 -13.44
CA ARG A 176 5.38 -15.23 -12.30
C ARG A 176 6.33 -16.39 -12.66
N PRO A 177 5.92 -17.45 -13.41
CA PRO A 177 6.86 -18.52 -13.76
C PRO A 177 8.03 -18.06 -14.63
N ASP A 178 7.82 -17.06 -15.49
CA ASP A 178 8.85 -16.46 -16.36
C ASP A 178 9.80 -15.61 -15.53
N LEU A 179 9.26 -14.80 -14.62
CA LEU A 179 10.01 -13.96 -13.69
C LEU A 179 10.89 -14.78 -12.75
N GLU A 180 10.42 -15.92 -12.26
CA GLU A 180 11.24 -16.85 -11.47
C GLU A 180 12.43 -17.41 -12.26
N ARG A 181 12.25 -17.70 -13.55
CA ARG A 181 13.36 -18.16 -14.42
C ARG A 181 14.33 -17.03 -14.72
N PHE A 182 13.82 -15.85 -15.04
CA PHE A 182 14.61 -14.65 -15.28
C PHE A 182 15.46 -14.28 -14.05
N ALA A 183 14.84 -14.30 -12.86
CA ALA A 183 15.51 -14.07 -11.58
C ALA A 183 16.68 -15.04 -11.36
N ALA A 184 16.46 -16.33 -11.63
CA ALA A 184 17.51 -17.35 -11.49
C ALA A 184 18.62 -17.22 -12.55
N GLU A 185 18.28 -16.86 -13.79
CA GLU A 185 19.25 -16.68 -14.88
C GLU A 185 20.19 -15.49 -14.62
N HIS A 186 19.65 -14.40 -14.08
CA HIS A 186 20.39 -13.16 -13.87
C HIS A 186 20.86 -12.93 -12.44
N ASP A 187 20.61 -13.88 -11.53
CA ASP A 187 20.93 -13.79 -10.10
C ASP A 187 20.31 -12.53 -9.44
N ILE A 188 19.02 -12.31 -9.72
CA ILE A 188 18.25 -11.16 -9.23
C ILE A 188 17.19 -11.67 -8.24
N LYS A 189 17.14 -11.09 -7.03
CA LYS A 189 16.11 -11.43 -6.05
C LYS A 189 14.73 -10.95 -6.49
N ILE A 190 13.71 -11.72 -6.12
CA ILE A 190 12.31 -11.42 -6.40
C ILE A 190 11.53 -11.25 -5.09
N GLY A 191 10.77 -10.16 -4.98
CA GLY A 191 9.86 -9.86 -3.88
C GLY A 191 8.48 -9.41 -4.40
N SER A 192 7.53 -9.20 -3.50
CA SER A 192 6.17 -8.76 -3.83
C SER A 192 5.81 -7.43 -3.15
N ILE A 193 4.91 -6.66 -3.80
CA ILE A 193 4.32 -5.46 -3.18
C ILE A 193 3.55 -5.84 -1.91
N GLU A 194 2.93 -7.01 -1.90
CA GLU A 194 2.20 -7.54 -0.74
C GLU A 194 3.14 -7.68 0.49
N ASP A 195 4.30 -8.29 0.31
CA ASP A 195 5.28 -8.44 1.39
C ASP A 195 5.91 -7.11 1.79
N LEU A 196 6.05 -6.17 0.85
CA LEU A 196 6.48 -4.80 1.14
C LEU A 196 5.44 -4.06 2.01
N ILE A 197 4.15 -4.17 1.70
CA ILE A 197 3.07 -3.62 2.53
C ILE A 197 3.18 -4.18 3.94
N ARG A 198 3.23 -5.51 4.07
CA ARG A 198 3.36 -6.18 5.38
C ARG A 198 4.63 -5.74 6.11
N TYR A 199 5.75 -5.59 5.41
CA TYR A 199 7.01 -5.15 5.98
C TYR A 199 6.89 -3.72 6.53
N ARG A 200 6.36 -2.78 5.75
CA ARG A 200 6.14 -1.39 6.20
C ARG A 200 5.23 -1.33 7.42
N MET A 201 4.11 -2.05 7.40
CA MET A 201 3.16 -2.01 8.52
C MET A 201 3.74 -2.56 9.84
N ARG A 202 4.73 -3.46 9.78
CA ARG A 202 5.42 -3.98 10.98
C ARG A 202 6.49 -3.04 11.51
N HIS A 203 7.16 -2.30 10.63
CA HIS A 203 8.33 -1.47 10.99
C HIS A 203 8.01 0.01 11.13
N GLU A 204 6.90 0.48 10.55
CA GLU A 204 6.47 1.88 10.59
C GLU A 204 5.21 2.05 11.43
N ARG A 205 5.17 3.12 12.21
CA ARG A 205 3.94 3.56 12.88
C ARG A 205 3.09 4.35 11.89
N SER A 206 1.96 3.78 11.45
CA SER A 206 1.03 4.42 10.52
C SER A 206 -0.08 5.19 11.22
N VAL A 207 -0.30 4.93 12.53
CA VAL A 207 -1.33 5.57 13.35
C VAL A 207 -0.78 6.24 14.60
N GLU A 208 -1.35 7.38 14.96
CA GLU A 208 -1.04 8.10 16.21
C GLU A 208 -2.31 8.36 17.01
N HIS A 209 -2.28 8.05 18.31
CA HIS A 209 -3.36 8.36 19.24
C HIS A 209 -3.43 9.88 19.49
N GLN A 210 -4.55 10.50 19.15
CA GLN A 210 -4.72 11.96 19.21
C GLN A 210 -5.60 12.41 20.38
N PHE A 211 -6.60 11.61 20.74
CA PHE A 211 -7.64 12.02 21.68
C PHE A 211 -8.36 10.83 22.29
N ALA A 212 -8.79 10.96 23.54
CA ALA A 212 -9.68 10.02 24.21
C ALA A 212 -10.72 10.76 25.06
N THR A 213 -11.96 10.26 25.07
CA THR A 213 -13.03 10.76 25.95
C THR A 213 -13.97 9.63 26.34
N ASP A 214 -14.57 9.72 27.52
CA ASP A 214 -15.68 8.85 27.85
C ASP A 214 -16.95 9.28 27.11
N ILE A 215 -17.72 8.30 26.65
CA ILE A 215 -19.01 8.47 25.99
C ILE A 215 -20.05 7.54 26.61
N ASP A 216 -21.27 8.05 26.76
CA ASP A 216 -22.45 7.26 27.12
C ASP A 216 -23.27 7.02 25.85
N THR A 217 -23.42 5.75 25.47
CA THR A 217 -24.20 5.33 24.29
C THR A 217 -25.48 4.65 24.73
N ARG A 218 -26.39 4.38 23.79
CA ARG A 218 -27.59 3.55 24.07
C ARG A 218 -27.25 2.13 24.54
N HIS A 219 -26.04 1.66 24.26
CA HIS A 219 -25.57 0.31 24.59
C HIS A 219 -24.85 0.28 25.94
N GLY A 220 -24.19 1.37 26.33
CA GLY A 220 -23.40 1.44 27.54
C GLY A 220 -22.30 2.50 27.46
N ARG A 221 -21.45 2.53 28.49
CA ARG A 221 -20.34 3.47 28.60
C ARG A 221 -19.06 2.90 27.99
N PHE A 222 -18.40 3.71 27.17
CA PHE A 222 -17.13 3.39 26.53
C PHE A 222 -16.16 4.56 26.66
N THR A 223 -14.86 4.29 26.59
CA THR A 223 -13.85 5.31 26.27
C THR A 223 -13.65 5.29 24.75
N LEU A 224 -13.97 6.40 24.10
CA LEU A 224 -13.77 6.60 22.66
C LEU A 224 -12.39 7.19 22.42
N HIS A 225 -11.56 6.46 21.68
CA HIS A 225 -10.25 6.89 21.22
C HIS A 225 -10.31 7.31 19.75
N ALA A 226 -9.56 8.34 19.39
CA ALA A 226 -9.37 8.80 18.02
C ALA A 226 -7.89 8.70 17.63
N TYR A 227 -7.63 8.07 16.49
CA TYR A 227 -6.31 7.84 15.92
C TYR A 227 -6.16 8.54 14.57
N LYS A 228 -5.10 9.31 14.39
CA LYS A 228 -4.73 9.85 13.07
C LYS A 228 -4.02 8.77 12.29
N ASP A 229 -4.58 8.39 11.15
CA ASP A 229 -3.91 7.55 10.16
C ASP A 229 -3.19 8.45 9.16
N PHE A 230 -1.86 8.35 9.12
CA PHE A 230 -1.01 9.15 8.23
C PHE A 230 -1.05 8.67 6.77
N THR A 231 -1.49 7.44 6.52
CA THR A 231 -1.58 6.89 5.16
C THR A 231 -2.79 7.41 4.42
N SER A 232 -3.95 7.46 5.08
CA SER A 232 -5.19 7.99 4.51
C SER A 232 -5.43 9.46 4.84
N GLY A 233 -4.74 10.00 5.84
CA GLY A 233 -5.01 11.32 6.40
C GLY A 233 -6.30 11.38 7.23
N GLN A 234 -6.95 10.25 7.52
CA GLN A 234 -8.24 10.21 8.22
C GLN A 234 -8.08 9.97 9.72
N LEU A 235 -9.18 10.23 10.44
CA LEU A 235 -9.32 9.74 11.80
C LEU A 235 -10.00 8.38 11.78
N GLN A 236 -9.39 7.45 12.51
CA GLN A 236 -9.91 6.14 12.88
C GLN A 236 -10.36 6.18 14.34
N PHE A 237 -11.32 5.34 14.72
CA PHE A 237 -11.87 5.35 16.07
C PHE A 237 -11.74 3.98 16.75
N ALA A 238 -11.69 3.97 18.08
CA ALA A 238 -11.85 2.75 18.86
C ALA A 238 -12.71 3.03 20.08
N ALA A 239 -13.80 2.27 20.24
CA ALA A 239 -14.60 2.26 21.46
C ALA A 239 -14.11 1.14 22.37
N VAL A 240 -13.70 1.52 23.58
CA VAL A 240 -13.10 0.61 24.56
C VAL A 240 -14.00 0.49 25.77
N ARG A 241 -14.32 -0.76 26.13
CA ARG A 241 -14.94 -1.12 27.40
C ARG A 241 -13.83 -1.60 28.34
N GLY A 242 -13.80 -1.07 29.55
CA GLY A 242 -12.81 -1.46 30.57
C GLY A 242 -11.38 -1.08 30.15
N THR A 243 -10.40 -1.85 30.59
CA THR A 243 -8.99 -1.67 30.24
C THR A 243 -8.45 -2.99 29.70
N PRO A 244 -8.09 -3.09 28.41
CA PRO A 244 -7.48 -4.29 27.86
C PRO A 244 -6.18 -4.64 28.60
N ASP A 245 -5.95 -5.93 28.76
CA ASP A 245 -4.75 -6.48 29.38
C ASP A 245 -4.07 -7.45 28.39
N ALA A 246 -2.75 -7.41 28.32
CA ALA A 246 -1.98 -8.19 27.37
C ALA A 246 -1.99 -9.70 27.67
N GLU A 247 -2.23 -10.08 28.94
CA GLU A 247 -2.27 -11.49 29.36
C GLU A 247 -3.67 -12.10 29.23
N THR A 248 -4.71 -11.27 29.04
CA THR A 248 -6.11 -11.71 29.05
C THR A 248 -6.75 -11.55 27.65
N PRO A 249 -7.30 -12.63 27.05
CA PRO A 249 -7.98 -12.57 25.75
C PRO A 249 -9.13 -11.56 25.69
N THR A 250 -8.89 -10.46 24.98
CA THR A 250 -9.84 -9.35 24.86
C THR A 250 -10.81 -9.57 23.68
N PRO A 251 -12.13 -9.46 23.88
CA PRO A 251 -13.11 -9.42 22.78
C PRO A 251 -12.84 -8.24 21.85
N VAL A 252 -12.70 -8.50 20.56
CA VAL A 252 -12.32 -7.48 19.57
C VAL A 252 -13.20 -7.54 18.33
N ARG A 253 -13.64 -6.37 17.85
CA ARG A 253 -14.15 -6.18 16.49
C ARG A 253 -13.30 -5.13 15.78
N VAL A 254 -12.81 -5.46 14.58
CA VAL A 254 -12.32 -4.45 13.63
C VAL A 254 -13.39 -4.29 12.57
N HIS A 255 -14.06 -3.14 12.58
CA HIS A 255 -15.21 -2.82 11.73
C HIS A 255 -14.80 -1.84 10.64
N VAL A 256 -15.06 -2.18 9.38
CA VAL A 256 -14.92 -1.22 8.27
C VAL A 256 -16.24 -0.48 8.14
N HIS A 257 -16.19 0.85 8.20
CA HIS A 257 -17.39 1.68 8.19
C HIS A 257 -18.09 1.65 6.83
N HIS A 258 -19.38 1.30 6.85
CA HIS A 258 -20.27 1.31 5.70
C HIS A 258 -21.49 2.18 6.02
N ALA A 259 -21.53 3.39 5.46
CA ALA A 259 -22.53 4.39 5.82
C ALA A 259 -23.98 3.88 5.77
N VAL A 260 -24.33 3.06 4.77
CA VAL A 260 -25.70 2.56 4.61
C VAL A 260 -25.99 1.41 5.59
N CYS A 261 -25.07 0.45 5.72
CA CYS A 261 -25.25 -0.67 6.65
C CYS A 261 -25.27 -0.20 8.11
N ASP A 262 -24.38 0.72 8.47
CA ASP A 262 -24.20 1.18 9.86
C ASP A 262 -25.28 2.17 10.31
N LEU A 263 -25.89 2.93 9.38
CA LEU A 263 -26.96 3.89 9.72
C LEU A 263 -28.36 3.29 9.60
N PHE A 264 -28.60 2.43 8.62
CA PHE A 264 -29.95 1.92 8.31
C PHE A 264 -30.18 0.46 8.70
N GLU A 265 -29.12 -0.30 8.99
CA GLU A 265 -29.19 -1.72 9.40
C GLU A 265 -30.20 -2.56 8.57
N PRO A 266 -30.05 -2.58 7.22
CA PRO A 266 -31.05 -3.20 6.35
C PRO A 266 -31.09 -4.72 6.54
N GLN A 267 -32.30 -5.28 6.67
CA GLN A 267 -32.51 -6.72 6.78
C GLN A 267 -32.30 -7.45 5.45
N GLY A 268 -31.78 -8.68 5.50
CA GLY A 268 -31.66 -9.57 4.34
C GLY A 268 -30.60 -9.14 3.31
N ARG A 269 -29.65 -8.29 3.72
CA ARG A 269 -28.52 -7.83 2.91
C ARG A 269 -27.21 -8.32 3.52
N ASP A 270 -26.19 -8.48 2.68
CA ASP A 270 -24.85 -8.85 3.12
C ASP A 270 -24.10 -7.64 3.69
N CYS A 271 -24.59 -7.13 4.83
CA CYS A 271 -23.97 -6.03 5.59
C CYS A 271 -23.04 -6.56 6.69
N GLY A 272 -22.87 -7.89 6.78
CA GLY A 272 -22.19 -8.54 7.91
C GLY A 272 -22.88 -8.28 9.24
N TRP A 273 -22.09 -8.38 10.32
CA TRP A 273 -22.57 -8.18 11.69
C TRP A 273 -22.87 -6.69 11.97
N PRO A 274 -24.10 -6.30 12.34
CA PRO A 274 -24.42 -4.91 12.64
C PRO A 274 -23.54 -4.34 13.75
N PHE A 275 -22.97 -3.15 13.53
CA PHE A 275 -22.08 -2.52 14.49
C PHE A 275 -22.77 -2.21 15.83
N SER A 276 -24.08 -1.93 15.80
CA SER A 276 -24.91 -1.78 16.99
C SER A 276 -24.91 -3.03 17.87
N ASP A 277 -24.98 -4.22 17.29
CA ASP A 277 -25.01 -5.48 18.03
C ASP A 277 -23.65 -5.78 18.66
N VAL A 278 -22.56 -5.45 17.95
CA VAL A 278 -21.21 -5.48 18.49
C VAL A 278 -21.12 -4.59 19.73
N LEU A 279 -21.54 -3.33 19.65
CA LEU A 279 -21.50 -2.41 20.78
C LEU A 279 -22.38 -2.90 21.94
N SER A 280 -23.57 -3.43 21.66
CA SER A 280 -24.45 -4.00 22.69
C SER A 280 -23.75 -5.13 23.44
N ARG A 281 -23.15 -6.07 22.70
CA ARG A 281 -22.50 -7.24 23.30
C ARG A 281 -21.23 -6.88 24.07
N LEU A 282 -20.44 -5.91 23.58
CA LEU A 282 -19.27 -5.41 24.30
C LEU A 282 -19.65 -4.66 25.58
N ALA A 283 -20.82 -4.01 25.64
CA ALA A 283 -21.25 -3.30 26.84
C ALA A 283 -21.51 -4.23 28.02
N ASP A 284 -22.02 -5.44 27.74
CA ASP A 284 -22.26 -6.51 28.72
C ASP A 284 -20.99 -7.23 29.19
N MET A 285 -19.83 -6.93 28.59
CA MET A 285 -18.54 -7.49 28.95
C MET A 285 -17.77 -6.58 29.91
N GLU A 286 -16.82 -7.16 30.65
CA GLU A 286 -15.91 -6.40 31.51
C GLU A 286 -14.90 -5.58 30.70
N THR A 287 -14.39 -6.19 29.62
CA THR A 287 -13.41 -5.62 28.71
C THR A 287 -13.76 -5.93 27.26
N GLY A 288 -13.43 -5.01 26.36
CA GLY A 288 -13.66 -5.21 24.93
C GLY A 288 -13.28 -3.99 24.09
N VAL A 289 -12.97 -4.22 22.82
CA VAL A 289 -12.56 -3.17 21.88
C VAL A 289 -13.28 -3.30 20.55
N ALA A 290 -13.93 -2.22 20.12
CA ALA A 290 -14.45 -2.07 18.77
C ALA A 290 -13.68 -0.98 18.03
N VAL A 291 -12.83 -1.37 17.08
CA VAL A 291 -12.13 -0.45 16.17
C VAL A 291 -13.04 -0.15 14.98
N VAL A 292 -13.18 1.12 14.60
CA VAL A 292 -13.90 1.58 13.42
C VAL A 292 -12.90 2.18 12.45
N LEU A 293 -12.68 1.45 11.35
CA LEU A 293 -11.87 1.87 10.22
C LEU A 293 -12.75 2.61 9.23
N ARG A 294 -12.52 3.90 9.13
CA ARG A 294 -13.16 4.78 8.18
C ARG A 294 -12.42 4.70 6.85
N SER A 295 -13.22 4.49 5.82
CA SER A 295 -12.88 4.75 4.43
C SER A 295 -13.88 5.79 3.91
N THR A 296 -13.42 6.76 3.12
CA THR A 296 -14.31 7.68 2.42
C THR A 296 -14.38 7.24 0.96
N PRO A 297 -15.37 6.42 0.57
CA PRO A 297 -15.61 6.19 -0.84
C PRO A 297 -15.96 7.53 -1.52
N ASN A 298 -15.59 7.68 -2.78
CA ASN A 298 -16.14 8.77 -3.59
C ASN A 298 -17.65 8.51 -3.84
N GLU A 299 -18.39 9.55 -4.24
CA GLU A 299 -19.85 9.44 -4.41
C GLU A 299 -20.25 8.40 -5.45
N ASP A 300 -19.44 8.22 -6.51
CA ASP A 300 -19.67 7.23 -7.56
C ASP A 300 -19.50 5.79 -7.04
N GLU A 301 -18.51 5.55 -6.16
CA GLU A 301 -18.27 4.26 -5.51
C GLU A 301 -19.42 3.90 -4.57
N LEU A 302 -19.85 4.86 -3.75
CA LEU A 302 -21.01 4.65 -2.88
C LEU A 302 -22.27 4.31 -3.69
N LEU A 303 -22.49 5.02 -4.81
CA LEU A 303 -23.62 4.75 -5.70
C LEU A 303 -23.51 3.36 -6.36
N ARG A 304 -22.31 2.94 -6.78
CA ARG A 304 -22.07 1.60 -7.33
C ARG A 304 -22.33 0.51 -6.30
N GLN A 305 -21.90 0.68 -5.06
CA GLN A 305 -22.17 -0.26 -3.97
C GLN A 305 -23.67 -0.44 -3.75
N LEU A 306 -24.43 0.67 -3.74
CA LEU A 306 -25.88 0.65 -3.63
C LEU A 306 -26.56 -0.04 -4.82
N GLN A 307 -26.10 0.22 -6.04
CA GLN A 307 -26.62 -0.43 -7.25
C GLN A 307 -26.33 -1.95 -7.27
N GLY A 308 -25.19 -2.37 -6.71
CA GLY A 308 -24.83 -3.78 -6.52
C GLY A 308 -25.80 -4.53 -5.61
N TRP A 309 -26.55 -3.83 -4.75
CA TRP A 309 -27.61 -4.46 -3.95
C TRP A 309 -28.84 -4.84 -4.79
N GLU A 310 -29.07 -4.23 -5.95
CA GLU A 310 -30.17 -4.63 -6.85
C GLU A 310 -29.79 -5.81 -7.76
N LYS A 311 -28.51 -5.93 -8.11
CA LYS A 311 -27.96 -7.01 -8.93
C LYS A 311 -26.69 -7.53 -8.28
N PRO A 312 -26.71 -8.71 -7.63
CA PRO A 312 -25.48 -9.29 -7.11
C PRO A 312 -24.54 -9.61 -8.28
N SER A 313 -23.61 -8.71 -8.56
CA SER A 313 -22.43 -9.01 -9.35
C SER A 313 -21.43 -9.73 -8.46
N ALA A 314 -20.79 -10.78 -8.98
CA ALA A 314 -19.89 -11.65 -8.24
C ALA A 314 -18.56 -11.00 -7.80
N GLU A 315 -18.37 -9.70 -8.03
CA GLU A 315 -17.10 -9.01 -7.81
C GLU A 315 -17.35 -7.68 -7.10
N THR A 316 -17.28 -7.71 -5.77
CA THR A 316 -16.90 -6.51 -5.01
C THR A 316 -15.40 -6.65 -4.76
N ALA A 317 -14.61 -6.23 -5.75
CA ALA A 317 -13.16 -6.18 -5.65
C ALA A 317 -12.73 -5.04 -4.71
N GLY A 318 -12.96 -5.21 -3.41
CA GLY A 318 -12.12 -4.58 -2.39
C GLY A 318 -10.80 -5.33 -2.42
N GLY A 319 -9.82 -4.80 -3.16
CA GLY A 319 -8.57 -5.52 -3.45
C GLY A 319 -7.88 -5.96 -2.16
N GLU A 320 -7.23 -7.13 -2.17
CA GLU A 320 -6.53 -7.73 -1.02
C GLU A 320 -5.61 -6.72 -0.29
N VAL A 321 -5.07 -5.76 -1.03
CA VAL A 321 -4.30 -4.60 -0.54
C VAL A 321 -5.06 -3.72 0.45
N GLU A 322 -6.32 -3.37 0.16
CA GLU A 322 -7.12 -2.54 1.06
C GLU A 322 -7.48 -3.33 2.33
N GLU A 323 -7.75 -4.63 2.20
CA GLU A 323 -7.90 -5.51 3.36
C GLU A 323 -6.63 -5.56 4.21
N LEU A 324 -5.46 -5.80 3.60
CA LEU A 324 -4.16 -5.83 4.29
C LEU A 324 -3.88 -4.51 5.02
N ARG A 325 -4.17 -3.38 4.38
CA ARG A 325 -4.05 -2.06 5.00
C ARG A 325 -5.01 -1.92 6.18
N ASN A 326 -6.26 -2.31 6.03
CA ASN A 326 -7.24 -2.23 7.11
C ASN A 326 -6.80 -3.12 8.29
N TYR A 327 -6.28 -4.33 8.02
CA TYR A 327 -5.75 -5.22 9.05
C TYR A 327 -4.59 -4.60 9.81
N GLY A 328 -3.60 -4.02 9.14
CA GLY A 328 -2.46 -3.46 9.85
C GLY A 328 -2.78 -2.14 10.58
N VAL A 329 -3.68 -1.29 10.06
CA VAL A 329 -4.18 -0.11 10.80
C VAL A 329 -4.92 -0.56 12.07
N GLY A 330 -5.85 -1.51 11.94
CA GLY A 330 -6.55 -2.09 13.07
C GLY A 330 -5.61 -2.74 14.08
N ALA A 331 -4.60 -3.49 13.60
CA ALA A 331 -3.61 -4.13 14.45
C ALA A 331 -2.76 -3.13 15.24
N GLN A 332 -2.32 -2.04 14.63
CA GLN A 332 -1.55 -1.00 15.34
C GLN A 332 -2.40 -0.29 16.40
N ILE A 333 -3.68 -0.02 16.11
CA ILE A 333 -4.63 0.55 17.09
C ILE A 333 -4.81 -0.42 18.28
N LEU A 334 -5.07 -1.70 18.01
CA LEU A 334 -5.26 -2.71 19.06
C LEU A 334 -4.02 -2.86 19.94
N LYS A 335 -2.84 -2.86 19.33
CA LYS A 335 -1.55 -2.91 20.04
C LYS A 335 -1.34 -1.68 20.92
N ASP A 336 -1.67 -0.48 20.44
CA ASP A 336 -1.57 0.78 21.21
C ASP A 336 -2.52 0.75 22.42
N LEU A 337 -3.71 0.16 22.26
CA LEU A 337 -4.68 -0.06 23.33
C LEU A 337 -4.31 -1.18 24.33
N GLY A 338 -3.16 -1.84 24.15
CA GLY A 338 -2.67 -2.89 25.05
C GLY A 338 -3.21 -4.30 24.76
N VAL A 339 -3.93 -4.51 23.65
CA VAL A 339 -4.39 -5.84 23.25
C VAL A 339 -3.21 -6.65 22.72
N ARG A 340 -3.12 -7.91 23.14
CA ARG A 340 -2.16 -8.90 22.62
C ARG A 340 -2.84 -10.20 22.22
N GLN A 341 -3.68 -10.75 23.10
CA GLN A 341 -4.54 -11.89 22.81
C GLN A 341 -5.96 -11.42 22.56
N MET A 342 -6.61 -11.91 21.50
CA MET A 342 -7.94 -11.45 21.11
C MET A 342 -8.89 -12.58 20.76
N ARG A 343 -10.17 -12.33 21.08
CA ARG A 343 -11.31 -13.14 20.69
C ARG A 343 -12.11 -12.35 19.67
N VAL A 344 -12.03 -12.74 18.40
CA VAL A 344 -12.49 -11.89 17.30
C VAL A 344 -13.98 -12.09 17.05
N MET A 345 -14.71 -10.98 17.01
CA MET A 345 -16.13 -10.92 16.67
C MET A 345 -16.31 -10.88 15.13
N SER A 346 -16.05 -12.00 14.46
CA SER A 346 -16.23 -12.15 13.01
C SER A 346 -16.39 -13.63 12.61
N ALA A 347 -16.80 -13.88 11.37
CA ALA A 347 -16.64 -15.20 10.78
C ALA A 347 -15.15 -15.62 10.81
N PRO A 348 -14.83 -16.92 10.98
CA PRO A 348 -13.46 -17.40 10.99
C PRO A 348 -12.76 -17.08 9.67
N LYS A 349 -11.71 -16.25 9.72
CA LYS A 349 -10.82 -15.97 8.58
C LYS A 349 -9.40 -16.41 8.91
N ARG A 350 -8.63 -16.87 7.92
CA ARG A 350 -7.21 -17.18 8.12
C ARG A 350 -6.39 -15.89 8.18
N PHE A 351 -6.15 -15.38 9.38
CA PHE A 351 -5.32 -14.19 9.56
C PHE A 351 -3.84 -14.55 9.63
N HIS A 352 -3.17 -14.73 8.48
CA HIS A 352 -1.72 -14.92 8.45
C HIS A 352 -0.94 -13.63 8.79
N ALA A 353 -1.58 -12.46 8.69
CA ALA A 353 -0.93 -11.15 8.85
C ALA A 353 -0.80 -10.65 10.31
N LEU A 354 -1.64 -11.11 11.25
CA LEU A 354 -1.74 -10.52 12.60
C LEU A 354 -0.58 -10.91 13.53
N ALA A 355 0.01 -12.09 13.34
CA ALA A 355 1.16 -12.56 14.11
C ALA A 355 2.36 -11.58 14.02
N GLY A 356 2.53 -10.94 12.87
CA GLY A 356 3.58 -9.95 12.64
C GLY A 356 3.45 -8.66 13.47
N PHE A 357 2.27 -8.38 14.02
CA PHE A 357 2.02 -7.22 14.87
C PHE A 357 2.15 -7.54 16.37
N GLY A 358 2.45 -8.80 16.70
CA GLY A 358 2.43 -9.29 18.08
C GLY A 358 1.01 -9.51 18.62
N LEU A 359 0.03 -9.69 17.73
CA LEU A 359 -1.35 -10.01 18.08
C LEU A 359 -1.65 -11.49 17.78
N GLU A 360 -2.40 -12.12 18.68
CA GLU A 360 -2.76 -13.54 18.61
C GLU A 360 -4.28 -13.70 18.69
N VAL A 361 -4.87 -14.32 17.66
CA VAL A 361 -6.29 -14.73 17.70
C VAL A 361 -6.37 -16.06 18.43
N VAL A 362 -7.00 -16.07 19.60
CA VAL A 362 -7.13 -17.29 20.43
C VAL A 362 -8.52 -17.93 20.33
N ASP A 363 -9.53 -17.18 19.90
CA ASP A 363 -10.91 -17.65 19.77
C ASP A 363 -11.74 -16.76 18.81
N TYR A 364 -12.89 -17.26 18.37
CA TYR A 364 -13.88 -16.50 17.60
C TYR A 364 -15.20 -16.44 18.35
N ILE A 365 -15.77 -15.25 18.44
CA ILE A 365 -17.09 -15.03 19.03
C ILE A 365 -18.11 -15.00 17.89
N HIS A 366 -18.97 -16.02 17.86
CA HIS A 366 -20.03 -16.17 16.86
C HIS A 366 -21.31 -15.44 17.27
N ASP A 367 -22.09 -15.02 16.28
CA ASP A 367 -23.43 -14.52 16.49
C ASP A 367 -24.36 -15.69 16.88
N GLU A 368 -25.33 -15.46 17.76
CA GLU A 368 -26.28 -16.51 18.19
C GLU A 368 -27.36 -16.80 17.12
N ALA A 369 -27.36 -16.04 16.03
CA ALA A 369 -28.26 -16.18 14.89
C ALA A 369 -27.78 -17.14 13.78
N ASP A 370 -26.61 -17.77 13.95
CA ASP A 370 -26.06 -18.81 13.03
C ASP A 370 -26.46 -20.25 13.41
#